data_AF-V3ZN71-F1
#
_entry.id   AF-V3ZN71-F1
#
_cell.length_a   1.000
_cell.length_b   1.000
_cell.length_c   1.000
_cell.angle_alpha   90.00
_cell.angle_beta   90.00
_cell.angle_gamma   90.00
#
_symmetry.space_group_name_H-M   'P 1'
#
loop_
_entity.id
_entity.type
_entity.pdbx_description
1 polymer ?
#
loop_
_entity_poly.entity_id
_entity_poly.type
_entity_poly.pdbx_seq_one_letter_code
_entity_poly.pdbx_strand_id
1 'polypeptide(L)'
;MLTEIRLCQCIKFYFQLSNALPPRTIGYPWTLVYSSENHGFSLKTLYRNMQGLDSPVLIVVEDTNGHVFGAVTNCPLKMSDHFYGTGESFLYTFYPDFKIFHWSGDNNFFLKGNQESLAIGSGQ
;
A
#
# COMPACT_ATOMS: atom_id res chain seq x y z
N MET A 1 -9.99 -12.98 11.08
CA MET A 1 -8.87 -13.36 10.19
C MET A 1 -9.47 -13.46 8.80
N LEU A 2 -9.37 -12.39 7.99
CA LEU A 2 -9.62 -12.33 6.54
C LEU A 2 -9.59 -10.84 6.20
N THR A 3 -8.39 -10.30 5.97
CA THR A 3 -8.23 -8.93 5.46
C THR A 3 -8.23 -9.04 3.94
N GLU A 4 -9.26 -8.51 3.28
CA GLU A 4 -9.32 -8.45 1.82
C GLU A 4 -8.34 -7.38 1.35
N ILE A 5 -7.23 -7.83 0.72
CA ILE A 5 -6.36 -6.93 -0.04
C ILE A 5 -6.94 -6.87 -1.46
N ARG A 6 -7.59 -5.75 -1.78
CA ARG A 6 -8.09 -5.42 -3.12
C ARG A 6 -7.18 -4.37 -3.73
N LEU A 7 -6.19 -4.75 -4.55
CA LEU A 7 -5.74 -3.75 -5.53
C LEU A 7 -6.84 -3.64 -6.60
N CYS A 8 -7.06 -2.42 -7.09
CA CYS A 8 -7.91 -2.02 -8.23
C CYS A 8 -9.41 -1.73 -8.02
N GLN A 9 -9.70 -0.44 -8.26
CA GLN A 9 -10.95 0.18 -8.71
C GLN A 9 -12.17 0.18 -7.78
N CYS A 10 -12.06 0.90 -6.66
CA CYS A 10 -13.18 1.72 -6.21
C CYS A 10 -12.88 3.19 -6.55
N ILE A 11 -13.51 3.71 -7.61
CA ILE A 11 -13.49 5.15 -7.99
C ILE A 11 -13.75 6.06 -6.77
N LYS A 12 -14.53 5.57 -5.80
CA LYS A 12 -14.80 6.25 -4.52
C LYS A 12 -13.54 6.59 -3.72
N PHE A 13 -12.60 5.66 -3.57
CA PHE A 13 -11.38 5.91 -2.80
C PHE A 13 -10.37 6.74 -3.57
N TYR A 14 -10.31 6.54 -4.89
CA TYR A 14 -9.39 7.29 -5.75
C TYR A 14 -9.61 8.80 -5.66
N PHE A 15 -10.86 9.28 -5.67
CA PHE A 15 -11.13 10.72 -5.62
C PHE A 15 -10.70 11.38 -4.30
N GLN A 16 -10.81 10.67 -3.18
CA GLN A 16 -10.35 11.19 -1.89
C GLN A 16 -8.81 11.15 -1.77
N LEU A 17 -8.18 10.15 -2.39
CA LEU A 17 -6.72 9.99 -2.39
C LEU A 17 -6.03 10.84 -3.47
N SER A 18 -6.73 11.27 -4.53
CA SER A 18 -6.12 11.87 -5.72
C SER A 18 -5.29 13.11 -5.44
N ASN A 19 -5.67 13.88 -4.41
CA ASN A 19 -4.95 15.09 -4.01
C ASN A 19 -3.63 14.79 -3.26
N ALA A 20 -3.50 13.58 -2.70
CA ALA A 20 -2.32 13.16 -1.94
C ALA A 20 -1.40 12.23 -2.73
N LEU A 21 -1.85 11.73 -3.88
CA LEU A 21 -1.03 10.89 -4.74
C LEU A 21 0.17 11.67 -5.30
N PRO A 22 1.33 11.02 -5.49
CA PRO A 22 2.48 11.68 -6.10
C PRO A 22 2.13 12.25 -7.49
N PRO A 23 2.61 13.46 -7.86
CA PRO A 23 2.28 14.09 -9.14
C PRO A 23 2.56 13.20 -10.35
N ARG A 24 3.58 12.33 -10.26
CA ARG A 24 3.94 11.34 -11.30
C ARG A 24 2.86 10.31 -11.62
N THR A 25 1.82 10.18 -10.78
CA THR A 25 0.71 9.25 -10.99
C THR A 25 -0.49 9.88 -11.70
N ILE A 26 -0.50 11.22 -11.84
CA ILE A 26 -1.60 11.94 -12.49
C ILE A 26 -1.58 11.62 -13.99
N GLY A 27 -2.73 11.20 -14.53
CA GLY A 27 -2.90 10.86 -15.94
C GLY A 27 -2.52 9.43 -16.32
N TYR A 28 -1.96 8.64 -15.39
CA TYR A 28 -1.68 7.22 -15.61
C TYR A 28 -2.81 6.33 -15.07
N PRO A 29 -3.25 5.30 -15.82
CA PRO A 29 -4.25 4.37 -15.34
C PRO A 29 -3.69 3.51 -14.20
N TRP A 30 -4.51 3.30 -13.16
CA TRP A 30 -4.20 2.39 -12.08
C TRP A 30 -4.56 0.96 -12.49
N THR A 31 -3.61 0.04 -12.36
CA THR A 31 -3.75 -1.36 -12.78
C THR A 31 -3.72 -2.29 -11.57
N LEU A 32 -4.54 -3.34 -11.62
CA LEU A 32 -4.54 -4.41 -10.63
C LEU A 32 -3.27 -5.23 -10.71
N VAL A 33 -2.37 -5.10 -9.73
CA VAL A 33 -1.15 -5.93 -9.65
C VAL A 33 -1.39 -7.24 -8.87
N TYR A 34 -2.14 -7.16 -7.77
CA TYR A 34 -2.42 -8.31 -6.90
C TYR A 34 -3.75 -8.15 -6.16
N SER A 35 -4.48 -9.22 -5.91
CA SER A 35 -5.64 -9.22 -5.03
C SER A 35 -5.74 -10.56 -4.34
N SER A 36 -6.13 -10.55 -3.07
CA SER A 36 -6.37 -11.78 -2.33
C SER A 36 -7.46 -12.66 -2.97
N GLU A 37 -8.46 -12.03 -3.60
CA GLU A 37 -9.53 -12.70 -4.36
C GLU A 37 -9.01 -13.46 -5.58
N ASN A 38 -8.13 -12.86 -6.39
CA ASN A 38 -7.69 -13.47 -7.66
C ASN A 38 -6.39 -14.28 -7.52
N HIS A 39 -5.56 -13.95 -6.54
CA HIS A 39 -4.19 -14.47 -6.42
C HIS A 39 -3.93 -15.24 -5.11
N GLY A 40 -4.94 -15.33 -4.23
CA GLY A 40 -4.85 -15.96 -2.92
C GLY A 40 -4.07 -15.10 -1.91
N PHE A 41 -3.88 -15.59 -0.69
CA PHE A 41 -3.34 -14.83 0.46
C PHE A 41 -1.81 -14.94 0.65
N SER A 42 -1.08 -15.47 -0.34
CA SER A 42 0.36 -15.71 -0.20
C SER A 42 1.19 -14.44 -0.42
N LEU A 43 1.96 -14.02 0.58
CA LEU A 43 2.95 -12.93 0.46
C LEU A 43 3.98 -13.21 -0.64
N LYS A 44 4.37 -14.48 -0.83
CA LYS A 44 5.28 -14.86 -1.91
C LYS A 44 4.70 -14.57 -3.29
N THR A 45 3.40 -14.77 -3.48
CA THR A 45 2.70 -14.41 -4.71
C THR A 45 2.63 -12.89 -4.89
N LEU A 46 2.34 -12.15 -3.81
CA LEU A 46 2.37 -10.69 -3.82
C LEU A 46 3.74 -10.16 -4.26
N TYR A 47 4.84 -10.62 -3.66
CA TYR A 47 6.18 -10.17 -4.04
C TYR A 47 6.54 -10.53 -5.47
N ARG A 48 6.13 -11.72 -5.95
CA ARG A 48 6.35 -12.12 -7.34
C ARG A 48 5.63 -11.22 -8.33
N ASN A 49 4.39 -10.84 -8.05
CA ASN A 49 3.63 -9.92 -8.91
C ASN A 49 4.19 -8.49 -8.91
N MET A 50 4.96 -8.12 -7.87
CA MET A 50 5.62 -6.82 -7.75
C MET A 50 6.97 -6.76 -8.48
N GLN A 51 7.51 -7.90 -8.94
CA GLN A 51 8.79 -7.93 -9.64
C GLN A 51 8.70 -7.24 -11.01
N GLY A 52 9.69 -6.41 -11.32
CA GLY A 52 9.77 -5.69 -12.59
C GLY A 52 8.88 -4.45 -12.68
N LEU A 53 8.15 -4.10 -11.61
CA LEU A 53 7.46 -2.82 -11.52
C LEU A 53 8.44 -1.71 -11.15
N ASP A 54 8.21 -0.52 -11.70
CA ASP A 54 8.91 0.71 -11.33
C ASP A 54 7.88 1.84 -11.17
N SER A 55 6.94 1.65 -10.25
CA SER A 55 5.85 2.58 -9.99
C SER A 55 5.47 2.62 -8.51
N PRO A 56 4.81 3.71 -8.06
CA PRO A 56 4.15 3.73 -6.76
C PRO A 56 3.09 2.63 -6.66
N VAL A 57 2.91 2.09 -5.45
CA VAL A 57 1.90 1.05 -5.19
C VAL A 57 0.87 1.59 -4.20
N LEU A 58 -0.41 1.48 -4.55
CA LEU A 58 -1.54 1.72 -3.65
C LEU A 58 -1.98 0.40 -3.06
N ILE A 59 -1.88 0.28 -1.75
CA ILE A 59 -2.29 -0.89 -0.99
C ILE A 59 -3.61 -0.53 -0.33
N VAL A 60 -4.66 -1.28 -0.65
CA VAL A 60 -5.98 -1.16 -0.04
C VAL A 60 -6.26 -2.42 0.75
N VAL A 61 -6.63 -2.24 2.00
CA VAL A 61 -6.97 -3.30 2.94
C VAL A 61 -8.36 -3.03 3.47
N GLU A 62 -9.25 -4.02 3.33
CA GLU A 62 -10.56 -4.04 3.98
C GLU A 62 -10.54 -5.11 5.08
N ASP A 63 -10.81 -4.70 6.32
CA ASP A 63 -10.92 -5.64 7.43
C ASP A 63 -12.27 -6.37 7.45
N THR A 64 -12.41 -7.35 8.34
CA THR A 64 -13.65 -8.13 8.48
C THR A 64 -14.85 -7.32 8.99
N ASN A 65 -14.62 -6.09 9.46
CA ASN A 65 -15.66 -5.17 9.91
C ASN A 65 -16.04 -4.15 8.82
N GLY A 66 -15.45 -4.24 7.62
CA GLY A 66 -15.67 -3.32 6.51
C GLY A 66 -14.89 -2.00 6.63
N HIS A 67 -13.92 -1.89 7.54
CA HIS A 67 -13.06 -0.71 7.61
C HIS A 67 -12.00 -0.78 6.52
N VAL A 68 -11.87 0.33 5.78
CA VAL A 68 -10.89 0.44 4.70
C VAL A 68 -9.74 1.34 5.12
N PHE A 69 -8.53 0.82 4.99
CA PHE A 69 -7.29 1.53 5.26
C PHE A 69 -6.18 1.01 4.36
N GLY A 70 -4.99 1.61 4.44
CA GLY A 70 -3.88 1.15 3.63
C GLY A 70 -2.72 2.12 3.57
N ALA A 71 -1.96 2.01 2.48
CA ALA A 71 -0.77 2.79 2.27
C ALA A 71 -0.56 3.10 0.79
N VAL A 72 0.06 4.25 0.52
CA VAL A 72 0.70 4.52 -0.77
C VAL A 72 2.19 4.46 -0.57
N THR A 73 2.85 3.61 -1.34
CA THR A 73 4.30 3.43 -1.29
C THR A 73 4.95 4.02 -2.52
N ASN A 74 6.11 4.64 -2.34
CA ASN A 74 6.84 5.26 -3.44
C ASN A 74 7.51 4.23 -4.37
N CYS A 75 7.58 2.97 -3.95
CA CYS A 75 8.22 1.87 -4.66
C CYS A 75 7.47 0.54 -4.45
N PRO A 76 7.73 -0.49 -5.28
CA PRO A 76 7.10 -1.80 -5.15
C PRO A 76 7.47 -2.53 -3.86
N LEU A 77 6.58 -3.43 -3.45
CA LEU A 77 6.81 -4.28 -2.29
C LEU A 77 7.83 -5.37 -2.61
N LYS A 78 8.83 -5.51 -1.75
CA LYS A 78 9.88 -6.53 -1.89
C LYS A 78 10.26 -7.10 -0.54
N MET A 79 10.81 -8.30 -0.58
CA MET A 79 11.49 -8.86 0.58
C MET A 79 12.82 -8.11 0.79
N SER A 80 13.07 -7.67 2.01
CA SER A 80 14.32 -7.01 2.37
C SER A 80 14.59 -7.11 3.87
N ASP A 81 15.85 -7.41 4.22
CA ASP A 81 16.31 -7.40 5.61
C ASP A 81 16.37 -5.99 6.19
N HIS A 82 16.44 -4.98 5.33
CA HIS A 82 16.53 -3.56 5.65
C HIS A 82 15.24 -2.82 5.32
N PHE A 83 14.99 -1.73 6.02
CA PHE A 83 13.93 -0.81 5.64
C PHE A 83 14.25 -0.14 4.31
N TYR A 84 13.23 0.05 3.48
CA TYR A 84 13.33 0.70 2.19
C TYR A 84 12.14 1.64 1.95
N GLY A 85 12.21 2.45 0.91
CA GLY A 85 11.21 3.48 0.59
C GLY A 85 11.68 4.88 0.97
N THR A 86 10.81 5.86 0.73
CA THR A 86 11.06 7.28 1.04
C THR A 86 9.87 7.89 1.77
N GLY A 87 10.06 9.11 2.30
CA GLY A 87 9.01 9.92 2.93
C GLY A 87 7.87 10.35 2.01
N GLU A 88 7.92 10.04 0.71
CA GLU A 88 6.77 10.14 -0.18
C GLU A 88 5.70 9.07 0.12
N SER A 89 6.06 8.02 0.85
CA SER A 89 5.13 6.99 1.29
C SER A 89 4.29 7.51 2.45
N PHE A 90 3.00 7.18 2.46
CA PHE A 90 2.07 7.60 3.50
C PHE A 90 1.04 6.52 3.79
N LEU A 91 0.48 6.55 5.00
CA LEU A 91 -0.65 5.72 5.39
C LEU A 91 -1.94 6.49 5.25
N TYR A 92 -3.06 5.78 5.08
CA TYR A 92 -4.38 6.39 5.12
C TYR A 92 -5.41 5.45 5.76
N THR A 93 -6.49 6.03 6.23
CA THR A 93 -7.69 5.31 6.70
C THR A 93 -8.93 6.03 6.22
N PHE A 94 -10.01 5.28 5.98
CA PHE A 94 -11.37 5.81 5.78
C PHE A 94 -12.22 5.71 7.05
N TYR A 95 -11.68 5.12 8.13
CA TYR A 95 -12.37 4.91 9.39
C TYR A 95 -11.59 5.54 10.57
N PRO A 96 -12.26 6.22 11.52
CA PRO A 96 -13.68 6.60 11.51
C PRO A 96 -14.01 7.67 10.46
N ASP A 97 -13.01 8.46 10.07
CA ASP A 97 -13.08 9.46 9.02
C ASP A 97 -11.89 9.29 8.07
N PHE A 98 -11.99 9.88 6.87
CA PHE A 98 -10.86 9.90 5.94
C PHE A 98 -9.70 10.73 6.50
N LYS A 99 -8.55 10.08 6.69
CA LYS A 99 -7.32 10.70 7.16
C LYS A 99 -6.10 10.13 6.47
N ILE A 100 -5.16 11.02 6.15
CA ILE A 100 -3.85 10.69 5.62
C ILE A 100 -2.80 10.99 6.69
N PHE A 101 -1.84 10.08 6.82
CA PHE A 101 -0.71 10.17 7.73
C PHE A 101 0.57 10.19 6.90
N HIS A 102 1.08 11.40 6.66
CA HIS A 102 2.38 11.59 6.04
C HIS A 102 3.51 11.26 7.01
N TRP A 103 4.69 11.04 6.44
CA TRP A 103 5.91 10.88 7.23
C TRP A 103 6.15 12.08 8.16
N SER A 104 6.41 11.82 9.44
CA SER A 104 6.67 12.85 10.45
C SER A 104 8.07 13.45 10.39
N GLY A 105 9.02 12.78 9.73
CA GLY A 105 10.43 13.15 9.78
C GLY A 105 11.25 12.38 10.83
N ASP A 106 10.62 11.57 11.68
CA ASP A 106 11.28 10.99 12.85
C ASP A 106 12.26 9.85 12.52
N ASN A 107 11.90 8.97 11.59
CA ASN A 107 12.72 7.83 11.19
C ASN A 107 12.49 7.44 9.72
N ASN A 108 13.38 6.61 9.16
CA ASN A 108 13.29 6.14 7.78
C ASN A 108 12.77 4.70 7.65
N PHE A 109 11.91 4.26 8.59
CA PHE A 109 11.41 2.88 8.65
C PHE A 109 10.08 2.73 7.88
N PHE A 110 10.13 3.00 6.58
CA PHE A 110 8.95 3.03 5.74
C PHE A 110 8.40 1.66 5.41
N LEU A 111 9.19 0.77 4.79
CA LEU A 111 8.72 -0.52 4.30
C LEU A 111 9.72 -1.61 4.69
N LYS A 112 9.20 -2.75 5.16
CA LYS A 112 9.99 -3.96 5.39
C LYS A 112 9.13 -5.18 5.08
N GLY A 113 9.68 -6.12 4.34
CA GLY A 113 8.98 -7.34 3.95
C GLY A 113 9.84 -8.57 4.17
N ASN A 114 9.25 -9.63 4.70
CA ASN A 114 9.85 -10.96 4.76
C ASN A 114 8.82 -12.02 4.30
N GLN A 115 9.14 -13.31 4.43
CA GLN A 115 8.24 -14.36 3.93
C GLN A 115 6.90 -14.44 4.68
N GLU A 116 6.86 -13.91 5.90
CA GLU A 116 5.76 -14.09 6.86
C GLU A 116 4.98 -12.79 7.11
N SER A 117 5.60 -11.64 6.86
CA SER A 117 5.05 -10.34 7.22
C SER A 117 5.48 -9.24 6.25
N LEU A 118 4.58 -8.26 6.10
CA LEU A 118 4.84 -7.00 5.45
C LEU A 118 4.50 -5.89 6.45
N ALA A 119 5.47 -5.02 6.72
CA ALA A 119 5.33 -3.89 7.62
C ALA A 119 5.49 -2.57 6.85
N ILE A 120 4.61 -1.61 7.16
CA ILE A 120 4.61 -0.27 6.57
C ILE A 120 4.48 0.76 7.70
N GLY A 121 5.38 1.73 7.76
CA GLY A 121 5.40 2.77 8.79
C GLY A 121 5.72 2.21 10.17
N SER A 122 6.90 1.62 10.33
CA SER A 122 7.33 1.05 11.62
C SER A 122 7.88 2.13 12.57
N GLY A 123 7.62 1.97 13.86
CA GLY A 123 8.25 2.74 14.93
C GLY A 123 9.42 1.99 15.56
N GLN A 124 10.12 2.65 16.48
CA GLN A 124 11.02 2.01 17.44
C GLN A 124 10.24 1.57 18.67
#